data_AF-A0A1V0GWR1-F1
#
_entry.id   AF-A0A1V0GWR1-F1
#
_cell.length_a   1.000
_cell.length_b   1.000
_cell.length_c   1.000
_cell.angle_alpha   90.00
_cell.angle_beta   90.00
_cell.angle_gamma   90.00
#
_symmetry.space_group_name_H-M   'P 1'
#
loop_
_entity.id
_entity.type
_entity.pdbx_description
1 polymer ?
#
loop_
_entity_poly.entity_id
_entity_poly.type
_entity_poly.pdbx_seq_one_letter_code
_entity_poly.pdbx_strand_id
1 'polypeptide(L)'
;MKSDPPLPPRWPVWKLSMLLYVFAAGAAAINLFMLGLMGQALGLAALTPQQAVALAVPLGVPAAWLAGRWVRRLLDEAGRG
;
A
#
# COMPACT_ATOMS: atom_id res chain seq x y z
N MET A 1 -43.26 11.61 5.87
CA MET A 1 -42.21 10.94 5.06
C MET A 1 -40.87 11.41 5.62
N LYS A 2 -40.20 10.59 6.44
CA LYS A 2 -38.85 10.90 6.94
C LYS A 2 -37.87 10.53 5.82
N SER A 3 -37.16 11.50 5.28
CA SER A 3 -36.08 11.24 4.33
C SER A 3 -34.98 10.48 5.04
N ASP A 4 -34.55 9.35 4.51
CA ASP A 4 -33.35 8.68 5.02
C ASP A 4 -32.15 9.63 4.88
N PRO A 5 -31.25 9.67 5.88
CA PRO A 5 -30.06 10.50 5.79
C PRO A 5 -29.20 10.03 4.61
N PRO A 6 -28.51 10.95 3.90
CA PRO A 6 -27.65 10.59 2.79
C PRO A 6 -26.56 9.62 3.27
N LEU A 7 -26.35 8.54 2.51
CA LEU A 7 -25.26 7.61 2.76
C LEU A 7 -23.92 8.36 2.80
N PRO A 8 -23.02 8.04 3.74
CA PRO A 8 -21.74 8.73 3.86
C PRO A 8 -20.97 8.67 2.53
N PRO A 9 -20.27 9.76 2.15
CA PRO A 9 -19.60 9.86 0.87
C PRO A 9 -18.50 8.79 0.72
N ARG A 10 -18.48 8.12 -0.44
CA ARG A 10 -17.51 7.05 -0.74
C ARG A 10 -16.09 7.63 -0.84
N TRP A 11 -15.14 7.02 -0.11
CA TRP A 11 -13.76 7.50 -0.10
C TRP A 11 -13.03 7.23 -1.41
N PRO A 12 -12.54 8.25 -2.14
CA PRO A 12 -11.85 8.04 -3.41
C PRO A 12 -10.53 7.26 -3.20
N VAL A 13 -10.10 6.54 -4.24
CA VAL A 13 -8.91 5.65 -4.18
C VAL A 13 -7.66 6.42 -3.75
N TRP A 14 -7.46 7.66 -4.21
CA TRP A 14 -6.29 8.46 -3.84
C TRP A 14 -6.22 8.73 -2.33
N LYS A 15 -7.37 8.95 -1.67
CA LYS A 15 -7.43 9.21 -0.22
C LYS A 15 -7.09 7.94 0.58
N LEU A 16 -7.60 6.79 0.14
CA LEU A 16 -7.23 5.49 0.70
C LEU A 16 -5.75 5.17 0.46
N SER A 17 -5.23 5.48 -0.73
CA SER A 17 -3.82 5.27 -1.08
C SER A 17 -2.91 6.12 -0.21
N MET A 18 -3.23 7.41 0.00
CA MET A 18 -2.47 8.28 0.91
C MET A 18 -2.48 7.75 2.34
N LEU A 19 -3.64 7.30 2.84
CA LEU A 19 -3.75 6.72 4.18
C LEU A 19 -2.89 5.44 4.32
N LEU A 20 -2.86 4.60 3.28
CA LEU A 20 -2.14 3.34 3.28
C LEU A 20 -0.66 3.46 2.91
N TYR A 21 -0.22 4.62 2.42
CA TYR A 21 1.12 4.79 1.87
C TYR A 21 2.24 4.42 2.85
N VAL A 22 2.16 4.85 4.11
CA VAL A 22 3.19 4.55 5.11
C VAL A 22 3.35 3.05 5.33
N PHE A 23 2.24 2.30 5.34
CA PHE A 23 2.25 0.85 5.51
C PHE A 23 2.75 0.15 4.25
N ALA A 24 2.30 0.59 3.08
CA ALA A 24 2.73 0.03 1.80
C ALA A 24 4.23 0.26 1.56
N ALA A 25 4.73 1.46 1.83
CA ALA A 25 6.15 1.79 1.73
C ALA A 25 6.97 1.01 2.78
N GLY A 26 6.50 0.91 4.02
CA GLY A 26 7.16 0.11 5.06
C GLY A 26 7.27 -1.38 4.69
N ALA A 27 6.17 -1.97 4.20
CA ALA A 27 6.16 -3.34 3.71
C ALA A 27 7.11 -3.53 2.52
N ALA A 28 7.12 -2.60 1.57
CA ALA A 28 8.05 -2.62 0.44
C ALA A 28 9.51 -2.54 0.90
N ALA A 29 9.83 -1.68 1.88
CA ALA A 29 11.19 -1.56 2.41
C ALA A 29 11.69 -2.86 3.03
N ILE A 30 10.86 -3.50 3.87
CA ILE A 30 11.20 -4.78 4.50
C ILE A 30 11.40 -5.85 3.42
N ASN A 31 10.48 -5.95 2.45
CA ASN A 31 10.58 -6.92 1.37
C ASN A 31 11.82 -6.72 0.50
N LEU A 32 12.18 -5.48 0.16
CA LEU A 32 13.39 -5.16 -0.61
C LEU A 32 14.66 -5.49 0.17
N PHE A 33 14.69 -5.18 1.47
CA PHE A 33 15.82 -5.53 2.32
C PHE A 33 16.00 -7.05 2.39
N MET A 34 14.93 -7.79 2.68
CA MET A 34 14.96 -9.26 2.70
C MET A 34 15.35 -9.85 1.34
N LEU A 35 14.83 -9.30 0.25
CA LEU A 35 15.20 -9.71 -1.11
C LEU A 35 16.70 -9.48 -1.37
N GLY A 36 17.25 -8.37 -0.89
CA GLY A 36 18.69 -8.11 -0.96
C GLY A 36 19.53 -9.11 -0.17
N LEU A 37 19.07 -9.52 1.02
CA LEU A 37 19.72 -10.58 1.80
C LEU A 37 19.64 -11.93 1.07
N MET A 38 18.50 -12.27 0.47
CA MET A 38 18.35 -13.50 -0.33
C MET A 38 19.24 -13.47 -1.58
N GLY A 39 19.37 -12.31 -2.22
CA GLY A 39 20.24 -12.11 -3.38
C GLY A 39 21.71 -12.42 -3.12
N GLN A 40 22.17 -12.37 -1.86
CA GLN A 40 23.53 -12.78 -1.49
C GLN A 40 23.81 -14.24 -1.84
N ALA A 41 22.80 -15.12 -1.80
CA ALA A 41 22.94 -16.51 -2.21
C ALA A 41 23.28 -16.67 -3.71
N LEU A 42 23.01 -15.65 -4.52
CA LEU A 42 23.34 -15.57 -5.95
C LEU A 42 24.62 -14.76 -6.21
N GLY A 43 25.36 -14.37 -5.17
CA GLY A 43 26.56 -13.54 -5.29
C GLY A 43 26.29 -12.05 -5.46
N LEU A 44 25.04 -11.59 -5.30
CA LEU A 44 24.70 -10.16 -5.32
C LEU A 44 25.14 -9.47 -4.03
N ALA A 45 25.43 -8.17 -4.13
CA ALA A 45 25.65 -7.34 -2.95
C ALA A 45 24.36 -7.17 -2.14
N ALA A 46 24.47 -7.19 -0.80
CA ALA A 46 23.34 -6.93 0.08
C ALA A 46 22.85 -5.48 -0.07
N LEU A 47 21.52 -5.31 -0.08
CA LEU A 47 20.90 -3.98 0.06
C LEU A 47 21.06 -3.49 1.49
N THR A 48 21.56 -2.27 1.66
CA THR A 48 21.58 -1.65 2.99
C THR A 48 20.17 -1.24 3.43
N PRO A 49 19.88 -1.13 4.73
CA PRO A 49 18.60 -0.64 5.22
C PRO A 49 18.21 0.73 4.63
N GLN A 50 19.20 1.62 4.46
CA GLN A 50 18.99 2.95 3.89
C GLN A 50 18.61 2.87 2.40
N GLN A 51 19.28 2.01 1.63
CA GLN A 51 18.94 1.79 0.22
C GLN A 51 17.54 1.19 0.06
N ALA A 52 17.19 0.21 0.91
CA ALA A 52 15.87 -0.41 0.88
C ALA A 52 14.75 0.61 1.14
N VAL A 53 14.92 1.48 2.15
CA VAL A 53 13.98 2.59 2.41
C VAL A 53 13.93 3.57 1.24
N ALA A 54 15.08 3.98 0.71
CA ALA A 54 15.15 4.94 -0.41
C ALA A 54 14.43 4.42 -1.66
N LEU A 55 14.56 3.13 -1.97
CA LEU A 55 13.83 2.47 -3.06
C LEU A 55 12.35 2.28 -2.75
N ALA A 56 12.00 2.01 -1.48
CA ALA A 56 10.63 1.80 -1.06
C ALA A 56 9.77 3.07 -1.08
N VAL A 57 10.36 4.26 -0.97
CA VAL A 57 9.62 5.53 -1.09
C VAL A 57 8.91 5.63 -2.45
N PRO A 58 9.60 5.59 -3.61
CA PRO A 58 8.92 5.63 -4.90
C PRO A 58 8.10 4.37 -5.17
N LEU A 59 8.56 3.18 -4.77
CA LEU A 59 7.82 1.92 -4.95
C LEU A 59 6.56 1.83 -4.07
N GLY A 60 6.52 2.56 -2.97
CA GLY A 60 5.38 2.67 -2.08
C GLY A 60 4.19 3.33 -2.76
N VAL A 61 4.39 4.20 -3.77
CA VAL A 61 3.31 4.87 -4.50
C VAL A 61 2.44 3.88 -5.28
N PRO A 62 2.98 3.06 -6.21
CA PRO A 62 2.17 2.06 -6.90
C PRO A 62 1.63 0.99 -5.95
N ALA A 63 2.39 0.60 -4.91
CA ALA A 63 1.91 -0.35 -3.91
C ALA A 63 0.69 0.19 -3.13
N ALA A 64 0.76 1.46 -2.69
CA ALA A 64 -0.32 2.12 -1.98
C ALA A 64 -1.56 2.33 -2.86
N TRP A 65 -1.37 2.61 -4.16
CA TRP A 65 -2.47 2.72 -5.10
C TRP A 65 -3.22 1.40 -5.29
N LEU A 66 -2.48 0.30 -5.46
CA LEU A 66 -3.05 -1.05 -5.55
C LEU A 66 -3.80 -1.42 -4.27
N ALA A 67 -3.20 -1.14 -3.11
CA ALA A 67 -3.84 -1.36 -1.81
C ALA A 67 -5.11 -0.49 -1.65
N GLY A 68 -5.06 0.78 -2.02
CA GLY A 68 -6.21 1.69 -1.97
C GLY A 68 -7.35 1.25 -2.89
N ARG A 69 -7.04 0.75 -4.08
CA ARG A 69 -8.04 0.17 -5.01
C ARG A 69 -8.65 -1.11 -4.45
N TRP A 70 -7.83 -1.97 -3.82
CA TRP A 70 -8.30 -3.20 -3.18
C TRP A 70 -9.22 -2.90 -1.98
N VAL A 71 -8.81 -2.03 -1.06
CA VAL A 71 -9.64 -1.61 0.08
C VAL A 71 -10.92 -0.93 -0.39
N ARG A 72 -10.87 -0.08 -1.43
CA ARG A 72 -12.07 0.53 -2.01
C ARG A 72 -13.06 -0.53 -2.47
N ARG A 73 -12.59 -1.57 -3.14
CA ARG A 73 -13.43 -2.68 -3.59
C ARG A 73 -14.07 -3.42 -2.40
N LEU A 74 -13.30 -3.68 -1.34
CA LEU A 74 -13.84 -4.34 -0.13
C LEU A 74 -14.91 -3.51 0.57
N LEU A 75 -14.73 -2.19 0.69
CA LEU A 75 -15.74 -1.28 1.23
C LEU A 75 -17.02 -1.28 0.37
N ASP A 76 -16.82 -1.30 -0.95
CA ASP A 76 -17.90 -1.32 -1.92
C ASP A 76 -18.69 -2.65 -1.90
N GLU A 77 -18.05 -3.77 -1.56
CA GLU A 77 -18.66 -5.09 -1.35
C GLU A 77 -19.39 -5.16 0.00
N ALA A 78 -18.79 -4.65 1.08
CA ALA A 78 -19.40 -4.62 2.41
C ALA A 78 -20.70 -3.81 2.47
N GLY A 79 -20.79 -2.71 1.69
CA GLY A 79 -22.00 -1.89 1.63
C GLY A 79 -23.15 -2.47 0.79
N ARG A 80 -23.00 -3.66 0.20
CA ARG A 80 -24.04 -4.35 -0.58
C ARG A 80 -24.78 -5.45 0.19
N GLY A 81 -24.27 -5.84 1.36
CA GLY A 81 -24.92 -6.79 2.28
C GLY A 81 -25.63 -6.07 3.41
#